data_AF-A0A953Y5S9-F1
#
_entry.id   AF-A0A953Y5S9-F1
#
_cell.length_a   1.000
_cell.length_b   1.000
_cell.length_c   1.000
_cell.angle_alpha   90.00
_cell.angle_beta   90.00
_cell.angle_gamma   90.00
#
_symmetry.space_group_name_H-M   'P 1'
#
loop_
_entity.id
_entity.type
_entity.pdbx_description
1 polymer ?
#
loop_
_entity_poly.entity_id
_entity_poly.type
_entity_poly.pdbx_seq_one_letter_code
_entity_poly.pdbx_strand_id
1 'polypeptide(L)'
;MSRGIEFRCPHCSKTVRVPAELAGEAGRCPSCEGMLRVPSMAPNVDLSSQSARTPFGKLSVGQDLPEVERAAPPWIELVAVGLAPLIPCMGLLLGGVALLLAKTKGRSSTLAWFAVGLSLLTGLIYTGIMLLGR
;
A
#
# COMPACT_ATOMS: atom_id res chain seq x y z
N MET A 1 -42.21 2.72 32.86
CA MET A 1 -41.73 1.58 32.04
C MET A 1 -40.58 2.09 31.18
N SER A 2 -39.34 1.89 31.61
CA SER A 2 -38.14 2.35 30.91
C SER A 2 -37.89 1.50 29.66
N ARG A 3 -38.03 2.09 28.46
CA ARG A 3 -37.59 1.44 27.21
C ARG A 3 -36.06 1.43 27.19
N GLY A 4 -35.48 0.24 27.00
CA GLY A 4 -34.04 0.08 26.79
C GLY A 4 -33.72 0.07 25.30
N ILE A 5 -32.52 0.54 24.94
CA ILE A 5 -31.95 0.44 23.60
C ILE A 5 -30.90 -0.67 23.63
N GLU A 6 -30.98 -1.58 22.67
CA GLU A 6 -30.02 -2.67 22.48
C GLU A 6 -29.17 -2.38 21.26
N PHE A 7 -27.85 -2.42 21.41
CA PHE A 7 -26.90 -2.19 20.33
C PHE A 7 -25.62 -3.01 20.52
N ARG A 8 -24.82 -3.16 19.48
CA ARG A 8 -23.54 -3.89 19.56
C ARG A 8 -22.42 -2.96 20.00
N CYS A 9 -21.62 -3.40 20.95
CA CYS A 9 -20.43 -2.67 21.38
C CYS A 9 -19.39 -2.61 20.24
N PRO A 10 -18.78 -1.44 19.94
CA PRO A 10 -17.75 -1.33 18.89
C PRO A 10 -16.42 -2.00 19.26
N HIS A 11 -16.18 -2.28 20.55
CA HIS A 11 -14.91 -2.86 21.02
C HIS A 11 -14.92 -4.39 21.07
N CYS A 12 -16.04 -4.98 21.51
CA CYS A 12 -16.13 -6.43 21.70
C CYS A 12 -17.27 -7.09 20.92
N SER A 13 -18.05 -6.31 20.15
CA SER A 13 -19.17 -6.77 19.33
C SER A 13 -20.30 -7.49 20.09
N LYS A 14 -20.27 -7.49 21.43
CA LYS A 14 -21.33 -8.04 22.27
C LYS A 14 -22.54 -7.10 22.29
N THR A 15 -23.73 -7.69 22.38
CA THR A 15 -24.98 -6.96 22.52
C THR A 15 -25.05 -6.34 23.92
N VAL A 16 -25.18 -5.02 23.98
CA VAL A 16 -25.31 -4.24 25.21
C VAL A 16 -26.70 -3.61 25.25
N ARG A 17 -27.39 -3.74 26.38
CA ARG A 17 -28.69 -3.14 26.64
C ARG A 17 -28.53 -1.99 27.62
N VAL A 18 -28.91 -0.78 27.22
CA VAL A 18 -28.80 0.43 28.03
C VAL A 18 -30.17 1.12 28.11
N PRO A 19 -30.55 1.73 29.24
CA PRO A 19 -31.76 2.56 29.31
C PRO A 19 -31.72 3.68 28.26
N ALA A 20 -32.87 3.98 27.63
CA ALA A 20 -32.96 5.07 26.65
C ALA A 20 -32.67 6.46 27.25
N GLU A 21 -32.72 6.60 28.58
CA GLU A 21 -32.39 7.84 29.29
C GLU A 21 -30.89 8.19 29.19
N LEU A 22 -30.02 7.19 29.03
CA LEU A 22 -28.57 7.37 28.87
C LEU A 22 -28.15 7.45 27.39
N ALA A 23 -29.12 7.65 26.48
CA ALA A 23 -28.87 7.73 25.06
C ALA A 23 -28.14 9.03 24.71
N GLY A 24 -27.02 8.93 23.98
CA GLY A 24 -26.14 10.06 23.64
C GLY A 24 -24.99 10.30 24.63
N GLU A 25 -25.04 9.69 25.82
CA GLU A 25 -23.97 9.76 26.82
C GLU A 25 -22.86 8.73 26.57
N ALA A 26 -21.70 8.99 27.18
CA ALA A 26 -20.58 8.06 27.19
C ALA A 26 -20.75 7.07 28.36
N GLY A 27 -20.74 5.77 28.04
CA GLY A 27 -20.86 4.69 29.00
C GLY A 27 -19.71 3.69 28.88
N ARG A 28 -19.65 2.73 29.81
CA ARG A 28 -18.74 1.59 29.74
C ARG A 28 -19.50 0.34 29.31
N CYS A 29 -18.88 -0.48 28.47
CA CYS A 29 -19.41 -1.78 28.12
C CYS A 29 -19.40 -2.71 29.34
N PRO A 30 -20.51 -3.38 29.69
CA PRO A 30 -20.51 -4.37 30.78
C PRO A 30 -19.72 -5.64 30.46
N SER A 31 -19.32 -5.85 29.20
CA SER A 31 -18.65 -7.08 28.77
C SER A 31 -17.17 -6.94 28.46
N CYS A 32 -16.69 -5.73 28.18
CA CYS A 32 -15.27 -5.47 27.92
C CYS A 32 -14.74 -4.22 28.63
N GLU A 33 -15.59 -3.52 29.39
CA GLU A 33 -15.28 -2.29 30.13
C GLU A 33 -14.78 -1.11 29.27
N GLY A 34 -14.71 -1.30 27.95
CA GLY A 34 -14.35 -0.27 26.99
C GLY A 34 -15.33 0.90 26.99
N MET A 35 -14.78 2.10 26.87
CA MET A 35 -15.56 3.33 26.77
C MET A 35 -16.28 3.38 25.42
N LEU A 36 -17.61 3.43 25.45
CA LEU A 36 -18.45 3.48 24.25
C LEU A 36 -19.44 4.64 24.38
N ARG A 37 -19.92 5.14 23.24
CA ARG A 37 -20.98 6.13 23.21
C ARG A 37 -22.30 5.46 22.89
N VAL A 38 -23.32 5.70 23.71
CA VAL A 38 -24.65 5.13 23.49
C VAL A 38 -25.30 5.87 22.32
N PRO A 39 -25.71 5.18 21.24
CA PRO A 39 -26.36 5.84 20.13
C PRO A 39 -27.75 6.34 20.55
N SER A 40 -28.02 7.64 20.38
CA SER A 40 -29.35 8.22 20.53
C SER A 40 -30.16 8.00 19.26
N MET A 41 -30.88 6.88 19.21
CA MET A 41 -31.68 6.54 18.03
C MET A 41 -32.98 7.37 18.01
N ALA A 42 -33.07 8.35 17.11
CA ALA A 42 -34.36 8.65 16.49
C ALA A 42 -34.71 7.41 15.63
N PRO A 43 -35.87 6.78 15.82
CA PRO A 43 -36.20 5.55 15.09
C PRO A 43 -36.59 5.94 13.66
N ASN A 44 -35.93 5.33 12.67
CA ASN A 44 -36.56 4.73 11.49
C ASN A 44 -35.49 4.22 10.54
N VAL A 45 -35.19 2.93 10.68
CA VAL A 45 -34.76 2.12 9.54
C VAL A 45 -35.76 0.98 9.47
N ASP A 46 -36.79 1.19 8.64
CA ASP A 46 -37.81 0.19 8.32
C ASP A 46 -37.14 -1.03 7.65
N LEU A 47 -36.91 -2.06 8.45
CA LEU A 47 -36.41 -3.36 8.03
C LEU A 47 -37.57 -4.27 7.60
N SER A 48 -38.36 -3.85 6.61
CA SER A 48 -39.47 -4.68 6.11
C SER A 48 -39.78 -4.58 4.62
N SER A 49 -38.81 -4.24 3.74
CA SER A 49 -39.01 -4.44 2.30
C SER A 49 -37.74 -4.51 1.42
N GLN A 50 -36.74 -5.34 1.76
CA GLN A 50 -35.76 -5.81 0.77
C GLN A 50 -35.44 -7.30 0.99
N SER A 51 -36.47 -8.13 0.84
CA SER A 51 -36.33 -9.57 0.65
C SER A 51 -37.29 -10.01 -0.45
N ALA A 52 -37.06 -9.55 -1.69
CA ALA A 52 -37.61 -10.19 -2.88
C ALA A 52 -36.86 -9.75 -4.15
N ARG A 53 -36.05 -10.68 -4.67
CA ARG A 53 -35.54 -10.82 -6.05
C ARG A 53 -34.59 -9.74 -6.58
N THR A 54 -33.33 -10.16 -6.71
CA THR A 54 -32.57 -9.96 -7.96
C THR A 54 -31.81 -11.27 -8.26
N PRO A 55 -31.74 -11.69 -9.53
CA PRO A 55 -31.20 -13.00 -9.91
C PRO A 55 -29.68 -12.99 -9.82
N PHE A 56 -29.15 -14.19 -9.57
CA PHE A 56 -27.74 -14.56 -9.61
C PHE A 56 -26.91 -13.80 -10.67
N GLY A 57 -25.74 -13.32 -10.27
CA GLY A 57 -24.64 -13.08 -11.21
C GLY A 57 -24.04 -11.69 -11.19
N LYS A 58 -23.27 -11.39 -10.14
CA LYS A 58 -21.92 -10.82 -10.26
C LYS A 58 -21.24 -10.94 -8.91
N LEU A 59 -20.28 -11.84 -8.85
CA LEU A 59 -19.28 -11.86 -7.80
C LEU A 59 -18.41 -10.61 -7.97
N SER A 60 -18.90 -9.45 -7.56
CA SER A 60 -18.09 -8.25 -7.42
C SER A 60 -17.42 -8.30 -6.06
N VAL A 61 -16.37 -9.12 -5.96
CA VAL A 61 -15.30 -8.87 -4.99
C VAL A 61 -14.53 -7.68 -5.53
N GLY A 62 -15.09 -6.49 -5.28
CA GLY A 62 -14.46 -5.20 -5.48
C GLY A 62 -14.19 -4.63 -4.10
N GLN A 63 -13.07 -5.04 -3.52
CA GLN A 63 -12.47 -4.34 -2.39
C GLN A 63 -12.04 -2.96 -2.90
N ASP A 64 -12.83 -1.93 -2.67
CA ASP A 64 -12.32 -0.57 -2.52
C ASP A 64 -11.74 -0.44 -1.11
N LEU A 65 -10.62 -1.15 -0.90
CA LEU A 65 -9.62 -0.73 0.08
C LEU A 65 -9.16 0.67 -0.35
N PRO A 66 -9.00 1.63 0.59
CA PRO A 66 -8.51 2.94 0.25
C PRO A 66 -7.18 2.82 -0.54
N GLU A 67 -7.24 3.32 -1.77
CA GLU A 67 -6.20 3.58 -2.77
C GLU A 67 -4.99 4.33 -2.16
N VAL A 68 -4.25 3.69 -1.26
CA VAL A 68 -2.96 4.19 -0.72
C VAL A 68 -1.79 3.50 -1.45
N GLU A 69 -2.05 2.60 -2.39
CA GLU A 69 -1.06 1.75 -3.05
C GLU A 69 -0.96 1.94 -4.58
N ARG A 70 -1.26 3.13 -5.10
CA ARG A 70 -0.98 3.48 -6.52
C ARG A 70 -0.28 4.82 -6.76
N ALA A 71 -0.11 5.64 -5.73
CA ALA A 71 0.82 6.75 -5.82
C ALA A 71 2.21 6.22 -5.44
N ALA A 72 2.94 5.69 -6.42
CA ALA A 72 4.39 5.51 -6.27
C ALA A 72 4.95 6.81 -5.68
N PRO A 73 5.69 6.77 -4.56
CA PRO A 73 6.22 7.98 -3.96
C PRO A 73 7.00 8.78 -5.00
N PRO A 74 6.74 10.09 -5.19
CA PRO A 74 7.38 10.87 -6.26
C PRO A 74 8.91 10.94 -6.12
N TRP A 75 9.43 10.58 -4.95
CA TRP A 75 10.87 10.45 -4.73
C TRP A 75 11.47 9.22 -5.40
N ILE A 76 10.73 8.15 -5.68
CA ILE A 76 11.25 6.96 -6.37
C ILE A 76 11.53 7.28 -7.84
N GLU A 77 10.67 8.04 -8.50
CA GLU A 77 10.90 8.55 -9.87
C GLU A 77 12.12 9.50 -9.90
N LEU A 78 12.24 10.39 -8.91
CA LEU A 78 13.40 11.29 -8.81
C LEU A 78 14.71 10.56 -8.51
N VAL A 79 14.67 9.51 -7.69
CA VAL A 79 15.83 8.65 -7.40
C VAL A 79 16.17 7.78 -8.60
N ALA A 80 15.18 7.23 -9.30
CA ALA A 80 15.40 6.48 -10.52
C ALA A 80 16.02 7.37 -11.60
N VAL A 81 15.48 8.56 -11.86
CA VAL A 81 16.03 9.47 -12.89
C VAL A 81 17.36 10.11 -12.44
N GLY A 82 17.53 10.39 -11.15
CA GLY A 82 18.70 11.08 -10.61
C GLY A 82 19.90 10.19 -10.29
N LEU A 83 19.69 9.00 -9.70
CA LEU A 83 20.75 8.05 -9.36
C LEU A 83 21.02 7.01 -10.45
N ALA A 84 20.05 6.69 -11.33
CA ALA A 84 20.33 5.75 -12.42
C ALA A 84 21.45 6.16 -13.38
N PRO A 85 21.68 7.44 -13.75
CA PRO A 85 22.82 7.80 -14.60
C PRO A 85 24.16 7.79 -13.83
N LEU A 86 24.14 7.85 -12.49
CA LEU A 86 25.35 7.77 -11.68
C LEU A 86 25.95 6.35 -11.66
N ILE A 87 25.12 5.31 -11.78
CA ILE A 87 25.56 3.90 -11.82
C ILE A 87 26.44 3.60 -13.05
N PRO A 88 26.05 3.91 -14.31
CA PRO A 88 26.92 3.73 -15.48
C PRO A 88 28.11 4.69 -15.48
N CYS A 89 27.95 5.93 -14.98
CA CYS A 89 29.09 6.84 -14.82
C CYS A 89 30.14 6.28 -13.85
N MET A 90 29.71 5.69 -12.73
CA MET A 90 30.62 5.03 -11.80
C MET A 90 31.27 3.78 -12.40
N GLY A 91 30.51 2.98 -13.16
CA GLY A 91 31.04 1.83 -13.89
C GLY A 91 32.12 2.23 -14.92
N LEU A 92 31.89 3.31 -15.68
CA LEU A 92 32.86 3.84 -16.65
C LEU A 92 34.11 4.41 -15.96
N LEU A 93 33.95 5.12 -14.85
CA LEU A 93 35.08 5.64 -14.08
C LEU A 93 35.93 4.52 -13.49
N LEU A 94 35.31 3.54 -12.84
CA LEU A 94 36.02 2.40 -12.25
C LEU A 94 36.66 1.52 -13.32
N GLY A 95 35.96 1.26 -14.43
CA GLY A 95 36.49 0.53 -15.57
C GLY A 95 37.67 1.25 -16.24
N GLY A 96 37.59 2.57 -16.40
CA GLY A 96 38.67 3.39 -16.94
C GLY A 96 39.92 3.38 -16.05
N VAL A 97 39.74 3.54 -14.73
CA VAL A 97 40.84 3.44 -13.75
C VAL A 97 41.45 2.03 -13.77
N ALA A 98 40.62 0.98 -13.81
CA ALA A 98 41.11 -0.40 -13.88
C ALA A 98 41.90 -0.66 -15.18
N LEU A 99 41.49 -0.10 -16.32
CA LEU A 99 42.22 -0.21 -17.59
C LEU A 99 43.55 0.56 -17.54
N LEU A 100 43.57 1.75 -16.92
CA LEU A 100 44.79 2.54 -16.71
C LEU A 100 45.80 1.76 -15.86
N LEU A 101 45.31 1.16 -14.77
CA LEU A 101 46.12 0.30 -13.89
C LEU A 101 46.55 -0.99 -14.60
N ALA A 102 45.71 -1.59 -15.44
CA ALA A 102 46.08 -2.78 -16.21
C ALA A 102 47.17 -2.47 -17.25
N LYS A 103 47.13 -1.29 -17.87
CA LYS A 103 48.14 -0.82 -18.83
C LYS A 103 49.50 -0.62 -18.16
N THR A 104 49.52 -0.18 -16.91
CA THR A 104 50.79 -0.06 -16.14
C THR A 104 51.35 -1.42 -15.69
N LYS A 105 50.51 -2.46 -15.60
CA LYS A 105 50.88 -3.75 -14.99
C LYS A 105 50.99 -4.93 -15.98
N GLY A 106 50.80 -4.69 -17.28
CA GLY A 106 50.97 -5.71 -18.34
C GLY A 106 50.07 -6.94 -18.18
N ARG A 107 48.90 -6.82 -17.52
CA ARG A 107 48.01 -7.95 -17.22
C ARG A 107 46.76 -7.93 -18.11
N SER A 108 46.36 -9.14 -18.52
CA SER A 108 45.44 -9.45 -19.63
C SER A 108 44.15 -8.61 -19.69
N SER A 109 43.95 -7.96 -20.84
CA SER A 109 42.87 -7.01 -21.14
C SER A 109 41.47 -7.62 -21.32
N THR A 110 41.31 -8.94 -21.36
CA THR A 110 40.03 -9.60 -21.69
C THR A 110 38.93 -9.33 -20.66
N LEU A 111 39.25 -9.38 -19.37
CA LEU A 111 38.30 -9.11 -18.28
C LEU A 111 37.80 -7.65 -18.25
N ALA A 112 38.61 -6.70 -18.72
CA ALA A 112 38.21 -5.29 -18.77
C ALA A 112 37.13 -5.04 -19.84
N TRP A 113 37.23 -5.69 -21.00
CA TRP A 113 36.22 -5.59 -22.05
C TRP A 113 34.88 -6.21 -21.63
N PHE A 114 34.89 -7.30 -20.86
CA PHE A 114 33.65 -7.88 -20.32
C PHE A 114 32.95 -6.96 -19.32
N ALA A 115 33.69 -6.26 -18.46
CA ALA A 115 33.12 -5.31 -17.51
C ALA A 115 32.46 -4.11 -18.21
N VAL A 116 33.09 -3.58 -19.26
CA VAL A 116 32.53 -2.50 -20.09
C VAL A 116 31.30 -2.98 -20.85
N GLY A 117 31.38 -4.16 -21.47
CA GLY A 117 30.26 -4.77 -22.20
C GLY A 117 29.05 -5.05 -21.30
N LEU A 118 29.26 -5.59 -20.10
CA LEU A 118 28.20 -5.86 -19.15
C LEU A 118 27.52 -4.57 -18.67
N SER A 119 28.29 -3.51 -18.41
CA SER A 119 27.76 -2.21 -18.00
C SER A 119 26.88 -1.57 -19.08
N LEU A 120 27.32 -1.63 -20.35
CA LEU A 120 26.54 -1.16 -21.50
C LEU A 120 25.25 -1.98 -21.69
N LEU A 121 25.33 -3.30 -21.56
CA LEU A 121 24.19 -4.19 -21.70
C LEU A 121 23.13 -3.93 -20.61
N THR A 122 23.55 -3.80 -19.35
CA THR A 122 22.64 -3.47 -18.24
C THR A 122 21.96 -2.11 -18.46
N GLY A 123 22.71 -1.11 -18.93
CA GLY A 123 22.14 0.21 -19.27
C GLY A 123 21.10 0.14 -20.40
N LEU A 124 21.38 -0.63 -21.47
CA LEU A 124 20.46 -0.81 -22.58
C LEU A 124 19.19 -1.56 -22.19
N ILE A 125 19.32 -2.65 -21.41
CA ILE A 125 18.18 -3.42 -20.91
C ILE A 125 17.29 -2.53 -20.03
N TYR A 126 17.88 -1.77 -19.11
CA TYR A 126 17.13 -0.89 -18.22
C TYR A 126 16.38 0.21 -18.97
N THR A 127 17.06 0.85 -19.93
CA THR A 127 16.46 1.88 -20.80
C THR A 127 15.31 1.29 -21.62
N GLY A 128 15.48 0.09 -22.17
CA GLY A 128 14.44 -0.61 -22.91
C GLY A 128 13.21 -0.94 -22.06
N ILE A 129 13.39 -1.43 -20.84
CA ILE A 129 12.28 -1.71 -19.90
C ILE A 129 11.51 -0.43 -19.56
N MET A 130 12.22 0.67 -19.29
CA MET A 130 11.60 1.96 -19.00
C MET A 130 10.82 2.55 -20.19
N LEU A 131 11.29 2.31 -21.43
CA LEU A 131 10.59 2.73 -22.65
C LEU A 131 9.36 1.89 -22.98
N LEU A 132 9.37 0.59 -22.65
CA LEU A 132 8.20 -0.29 -22.86
C LEU A 132 7.10 -0.11 -21.82
N GLY A 133 7.42 0.47 -20.66
CA GLY A 133 6.48 0.71 -19.56
C GLY A 133 5.69 2.01 -19.65
N ARG A 134 6.00 2.88 -20.62
CA ARG A 134 5.26 4.13 -20.90
C ARG A 134 4.30 3.94 -22.07
#